data_AF-K1TZY2-F1
#
_entry.id   AF-K1TZY2-F1
#
_cell.length_a   1.000
_cell.length_b   1.000
_cell.length_c   1.000
_cell.angle_alpha   90.00
_cell.angle_beta   90.00
_cell.angle_gamma   90.00
#
_symmetry.space_group_name_H-M   'P 1'
#
loop_
_entity.id
_entity.type
_entity.pdbx_description
1 polymer ?
#
loop_
_entity_poly.entity_id
_entity_poly.type
_entity_poly.pdbx_seq_one_letter_code
_entity_poly.pdbx_strand_id
1 'polypeptide(L)'
;SCLVTEEVKEKICSLFEIAPLHNPANLEGVLSIEKVLPGVPQVTVFDTSFHQTIPAVNYMYALPHAYYDKYRVRKYGFHGTSHRYVARIGAELAGLDFENSKIITCHIGNGASVTAVLNGKSFDTSMGFSPLDGLVMGTRCGSVDASAVTYIGEKEA
;
A
#
# COMPACT_ATOMS: atom_id res chain seq x y z
N SER A 1 -1.99 9.62 -7.86
CA SER A 1 -2.41 9.08 -9.17
C SER A 1 -1.59 9.74 -10.25
N CYS A 2 -1.48 9.13 -11.42
CA CYS A 2 -0.88 9.76 -12.60
C CYS A 2 -1.57 9.30 -13.88
N LEU A 3 -1.45 10.11 -14.93
CA LEU A 3 -1.89 9.73 -16.27
C LEU A 3 -1.04 8.54 -16.75
N VAL A 4 -1.67 7.57 -17.40
CA VAL A 4 -0.96 6.47 -18.05
C VAL A 4 -0.14 7.04 -19.24
N THR A 5 1.15 6.77 -19.21
CA THR A 5 2.11 7.04 -20.29
C THR A 5 3.01 5.81 -20.45
N GLU A 6 3.79 5.73 -21.53
CA GLU A 6 4.80 4.67 -21.68
C GLU A 6 5.75 4.61 -20.46
N GLU A 7 6.22 5.76 -19.98
CA GLU A 7 7.07 5.83 -18.79
C GLU A 7 6.38 5.27 -17.53
N VAL A 8 5.08 5.52 -17.36
CA VAL A 8 4.33 4.94 -16.24
C VAL A 8 4.19 3.43 -16.38
N LYS A 9 3.96 2.92 -17.60
CA LYS A 9 3.90 1.48 -17.88
C LYS A 9 5.23 0.79 -17.60
N GLU A 10 6.34 1.37 -18.05
CA GLU A 10 7.70 0.90 -17.75
C GLU A 10 8.00 0.88 -16.25
N LYS A 11 7.61 1.93 -15.52
CA LYS A 11 7.75 1.96 -14.07
C LYS A 11 6.93 0.88 -13.39
N ILE A 12 5.69 0.65 -13.82
CA ILE A 12 4.86 -0.45 -13.29
C ILE A 12 5.53 -1.82 -13.55
N CYS A 13 6.08 -2.04 -14.75
CA CYS A 13 6.88 -3.24 -15.06
C CYS A 13 8.05 -3.42 -14.10
N SER A 14 8.80 -2.34 -13.82
CA SER A 14 9.95 -2.42 -12.91
C SER A 14 9.57 -2.79 -11.46
N LEU A 15 8.29 -2.65 -11.11
CA LEU A 15 7.75 -2.97 -9.79
C LEU A 15 7.10 -4.37 -9.73
N PHE A 16 7.23 -5.20 -10.78
CA PHE A 16 6.67 -6.55 -10.78
C PHE A 16 7.26 -7.43 -9.68
N GLU A 17 8.55 -7.32 -9.39
CA GLU A 17 9.19 -8.10 -8.32
C GLU A 17 8.61 -7.78 -6.93
N ILE A 18 8.12 -6.55 -6.73
CA ILE A 18 7.55 -6.10 -5.44
C ILE A 18 6.10 -6.59 -5.27
N ALA A 19 5.34 -6.68 -6.36
CA ALA A 19 3.94 -7.13 -6.34
C ALA A 19 3.62 -8.05 -7.52
N PRO A 20 4.19 -9.27 -7.57
CA PRO A 20 4.18 -10.13 -8.75
C PRO A 20 2.80 -10.64 -9.13
N LEU A 21 1.87 -10.71 -8.18
CA LEU A 21 0.49 -11.13 -8.46
C LEU A 21 -0.43 -9.96 -8.87
N HIS A 22 -0.05 -8.70 -8.61
CA HIS A 22 -0.92 -7.55 -8.79
C HIS A 22 -0.49 -6.68 -9.96
N ASN A 23 0.77 -6.25 -9.99
CA ASN A 23 1.25 -5.30 -11.00
C ASN A 23 1.17 -5.84 -12.43
N PRO A 24 1.50 -7.11 -12.73
CA PRO A 24 1.33 -7.65 -14.08
C PRO A 24 -0.13 -7.65 -14.54
N ALA A 25 -1.05 -8.12 -13.70
CA ALA A 25 -2.48 -8.14 -14.02
C ALA A 25 -3.04 -6.73 -14.22
N ASN A 26 -2.63 -5.77 -13.37
CA ASN A 26 -3.04 -4.38 -13.49
C ASN A 26 -2.54 -3.74 -14.79
N LEU A 27 -1.29 -4.02 -15.19
CA LEU A 27 -0.74 -3.52 -16.45
C LEU A 27 -1.46 -4.13 -17.65
N GLU A 28 -1.75 -5.44 -17.63
CA GLU A 28 -2.52 -6.08 -18.69
C GLU A 28 -3.92 -5.44 -18.83
N GLY A 29 -4.54 -5.06 -17.72
CA GLY A 29 -5.78 -4.27 -17.72
C GLY A 29 -5.63 -2.95 -18.46
N VAL A 30 -4.55 -2.19 -18.19
CA VAL A 30 -4.26 -0.93 -18.90
C VAL A 30 -4.09 -1.16 -20.40
N LEU A 31 -3.26 -2.14 -20.79
CA LEU A 31 -3.00 -2.47 -22.19
C LEU A 31 -4.26 -2.97 -22.92
N SER A 32 -5.12 -3.70 -22.23
CA SER A 32 -6.41 -4.15 -22.77
C SER A 32 -7.34 -2.98 -23.07
N ILE A 33 -7.44 -2.01 -22.16
CA ILE A 33 -8.27 -0.82 -22.37
C ILE A 33 -7.69 0.09 -23.46
N GLU A 34 -6.37 0.17 -23.62
CA GLU A 34 -5.77 0.91 -24.75
C GLU A 34 -6.21 0.34 -26.12
N LYS A 35 -6.39 -0.99 -26.22
CA LYS A 35 -6.88 -1.65 -27.43
C LYS A 35 -8.38 -1.44 -27.65
N VAL A 36 -9.19 -1.50 -26.58
CA VAL A 36 -10.65 -1.43 -26.67
C VAL A 36 -11.15 0.02 -26.83
N LEU A 37 -10.50 0.97 -26.17
CA LEU A 37 -10.87 2.39 -26.15
C LEU A 37 -9.68 3.29 -26.55
N PRO A 38 -9.23 3.24 -27.81
CA PRO A 38 -8.09 4.02 -28.25
C PRO A 38 -8.36 5.52 -28.09
N GLY A 39 -7.36 6.25 -27.60
CA GLY A 39 -7.42 7.71 -27.40
C GLY A 39 -8.12 8.17 -26.12
N VAL A 40 -8.73 7.27 -25.34
CA VAL A 40 -9.29 7.62 -24.02
C VAL A 40 -8.17 7.69 -22.98
N PRO A 41 -7.98 8.83 -22.28
CA PRO A 41 -6.98 8.94 -21.24
C PRO A 41 -7.25 7.98 -20.07
N GLN A 42 -6.24 7.20 -19.69
CA GLN A 42 -6.30 6.31 -18.51
C GLN A 42 -5.50 6.90 -17.35
N VAL A 43 -5.89 6.59 -16.11
CA VAL A 43 -5.23 7.07 -14.90
C VAL A 43 -4.94 5.88 -13.98
N THR A 44 -3.73 5.80 -13.45
CA THR A 44 -3.40 4.84 -12.39
C THR A 44 -3.56 5.47 -11.01
N VAL A 45 -4.17 4.72 -10.11
CA VAL A 45 -4.40 5.10 -8.71
C VAL A 45 -3.77 4.05 -7.83
N PHE A 46 -2.69 4.42 -7.13
CA PHE A 46 -1.91 3.50 -6.33
C PHE A 46 -2.40 3.50 -4.88
N ASP A 47 -2.66 2.30 -4.34
CA ASP A 47 -3.02 2.12 -2.94
C ASP A 47 -1.95 2.63 -1.96
N THR A 48 -0.68 2.59 -2.39
CA THR A 48 0.47 3.07 -1.60
C THR A 48 0.60 4.59 -1.58
N SER A 49 -0.14 5.32 -2.44
CA SER A 49 0.09 6.75 -2.67
C SER A 49 -0.20 7.61 -1.44
N PHE A 50 -1.25 7.29 -0.69
CA PHE A 50 -1.59 8.03 0.54
C PHE A 50 -0.53 7.86 1.64
N HIS A 51 0.19 6.75 1.62
CA HIS A 51 1.18 6.36 2.63
C HIS A 51 2.59 6.91 2.34
N GLN A 52 2.79 7.62 1.22
CA GLN A 52 4.10 8.22 0.91
C GLN A 52 4.49 9.37 1.85
N THR A 53 3.57 9.85 2.68
CA THR A 53 3.83 10.86 3.72
C THR A 53 4.33 10.28 5.04
N ILE A 54 4.37 8.94 5.18
CA ILE A 54 4.89 8.29 6.39
C ILE A 54 6.37 8.71 6.57
N PRO A 55 6.77 9.18 7.77
CA PRO A 55 8.15 9.58 8.02
C PRO A 55 9.08 8.37 8.10
N ALA A 56 10.38 8.57 7.86
CA ALA A 56 11.39 7.50 7.83
C ALA A 56 11.38 6.63 9.10
N VAL A 57 11.21 7.25 10.26
CA VAL A 57 11.11 6.55 11.55
C VAL A 57 9.97 5.50 11.60
N ASN A 58 8.92 5.67 10.79
CA ASN A 58 7.76 4.77 10.77
C ASN A 58 7.77 3.78 9.59
N TYR A 59 8.51 4.08 8.51
CA TYR A 59 8.60 3.16 7.36
C TYR A 59 9.87 2.33 7.28
N MET A 60 10.92 2.72 7.98
CA MET A 60 12.18 1.97 7.97
C MET A 60 12.05 0.74 8.86
N TYR A 61 12.38 -0.42 8.32
CA TYR A 61 12.59 -1.61 9.13
C TYR A 61 13.96 -1.53 9.82
N ALA A 62 14.07 -2.12 11.01
CA ALA A 62 15.32 -2.25 11.75
C ALA A 62 16.25 -3.32 11.13
N LEU A 63 16.54 -3.15 9.84
CA LEU A 63 17.40 -3.96 9.01
C LEU A 63 18.61 -3.12 8.55
N PRO A 64 19.70 -3.74 8.06
CA PRO A 64 20.78 -3.01 7.44
C PRO A 64 20.27 -2.04 6.38
N HIS A 65 20.67 -0.76 6.46
CA HIS A 65 20.19 0.30 5.58
C HIS A 65 20.40 -0.01 4.09
N ALA A 66 21.44 -0.79 3.76
CA ALA A 66 21.73 -1.25 2.41
C ALA A 66 20.55 -1.96 1.72
N TYR A 67 19.64 -2.62 2.46
CA TYR A 67 18.45 -3.24 1.89
C TYR A 67 17.38 -2.23 1.47
N TYR A 68 17.30 -1.09 2.15
CA TYR A 68 16.51 0.03 1.68
C TYR A 68 17.13 0.66 0.42
N ASP A 69 18.45 0.88 0.41
CA ASP A 69 19.12 1.52 -0.73
C ASP A 69 19.06 0.67 -2.00
N LYS A 70 19.35 -0.64 -1.88
CA LYS A 70 19.45 -1.56 -3.01
C LYS A 70 18.10 -2.07 -3.47
N TYR A 71 17.20 -2.40 -2.55
CA TYR A 71 15.96 -3.13 -2.86
C TYR A 71 14.70 -2.38 -2.47
N ARG A 72 14.83 -1.19 -1.87
CA ARG A 72 13.69 -0.41 -1.37
C ARG A 72 12.82 -1.21 -0.39
N VAL A 73 13.45 -2.02 0.47
CA VAL A 73 12.76 -2.71 1.58
C VAL A 73 12.34 -1.67 2.62
N ARG A 74 11.04 -1.44 2.72
CA ARG A 74 10.39 -0.48 3.62
C ARG A 74 8.92 -0.85 3.82
N LYS A 75 8.27 -0.22 4.78
CA LYS A 75 6.80 -0.14 4.82
C LYS A 75 6.31 0.71 3.64
N TYR A 76 5.40 0.15 2.85
CA TYR A 76 4.70 0.87 1.79
C TYR A 76 3.28 1.24 2.20
N GLY A 77 2.57 0.35 2.89
CA GLY A 77 1.16 0.54 3.24
C GLY A 77 0.22 0.39 2.05
N PHE A 78 -1.01 -0.09 2.29
CA PHE A 78 -2.03 -0.31 1.25
C PHE A 78 -3.42 0.11 1.76
N HIS A 79 -4.44 0.00 0.90
CA HIS A 79 -5.77 0.59 1.13
C HIS A 79 -5.74 2.12 1.31
N GLY A 80 -4.72 2.81 0.81
CA GLY A 80 -4.54 4.25 1.01
C GLY A 80 -5.66 5.09 0.38
N THR A 81 -6.26 4.62 -0.71
CA THR A 81 -7.45 5.23 -1.32
C THR A 81 -8.62 5.25 -0.35
N SER A 82 -8.92 4.09 0.26
CA SER A 82 -9.95 3.96 1.30
C SER A 82 -9.63 4.81 2.51
N HIS A 83 -8.42 4.69 3.09
CA HIS A 83 -8.03 5.40 4.30
C HIS A 83 -8.11 6.93 4.12
N ARG A 84 -7.62 7.45 2.99
CA ARG A 84 -7.74 8.88 2.66
C ARG A 84 -9.19 9.33 2.60
N TYR A 85 -10.04 8.57 1.94
CA TYR A 85 -11.45 8.89 1.78
C TYR A 85 -12.17 8.90 3.14
N VAL A 86 -12.08 7.80 3.90
CA VAL A 86 -12.83 7.68 5.16
C VAL A 86 -12.29 8.60 6.26
N ALA A 87 -11.00 8.94 6.26
CA ALA A 87 -10.46 9.94 7.20
C ALA A 87 -11.08 11.31 6.95
N ARG A 88 -11.19 11.73 5.68
CA ARG A 88 -11.80 13.03 5.31
C ARG A 88 -13.28 13.06 5.64
N ILE A 89 -14.04 12.03 5.26
CA ILE A 89 -15.48 11.94 5.55
C ILE A 89 -15.72 11.86 7.07
N GLY A 90 -14.91 11.08 7.79
CA GLY A 90 -15.01 10.97 9.25
C GLY A 90 -14.75 12.31 9.96
N ALA A 91 -13.77 13.09 9.48
CA ALA A 91 -13.51 14.43 9.99
C ALA A 91 -14.72 15.36 9.80
N GLU A 92 -15.29 15.38 8.59
CA GLU A 92 -16.47 16.18 8.23
C GLU A 92 -17.67 15.84 9.13
N LEU A 93 -17.98 14.55 9.27
CA LEU A 93 -19.09 14.08 10.10
C LEU A 93 -18.91 14.39 11.60
N ALA A 94 -17.66 14.43 12.07
CA ALA A 94 -17.33 14.75 13.46
C ALA A 94 -17.19 16.26 13.71
N GLY A 95 -17.35 17.12 12.68
CA GLY A 95 -17.12 18.56 12.80
C GLY A 95 -15.64 18.92 13.06
N LEU A 96 -14.71 18.08 12.63
CA LEU A 96 -13.27 18.28 12.78
C LEU A 96 -12.65 18.86 11.51
N ASP A 97 -11.61 19.67 11.68
CA ASP A 97 -10.74 20.08 10.58
C ASP A 97 -9.82 18.90 10.19
N PHE A 98 -9.99 18.38 8.97
CA PHE A 98 -9.19 17.27 8.45
C PHE A 98 -7.69 17.57 8.45
N GLU A 99 -7.30 18.82 8.17
CA GLU A 99 -5.90 19.24 8.11
C GLU A 99 -5.33 19.59 9.50
N ASN A 100 -6.14 19.57 10.56
CA ASN A 100 -5.76 19.85 11.94
C ASN A 100 -6.42 18.90 12.94
N SER A 101 -6.33 17.59 12.67
CA SER A 101 -6.88 16.55 13.52
C SER A 101 -6.02 15.28 13.53
N LYS A 102 -6.30 14.43 14.52
CA LYS A 102 -5.70 13.10 14.68
C LYS A 102 -6.80 12.06 14.53
N ILE A 103 -6.72 11.26 13.48
CA ILE A 103 -7.76 10.31 13.10
C ILE A 103 -7.13 8.92 12.95
N ILE A 104 -7.77 7.92 13.54
CA ILE A 104 -7.47 6.51 13.26
C ILE A 104 -8.55 5.99 12.34
N THR A 105 -8.14 5.36 11.24
CA THR A 105 -9.06 4.74 10.28
C THR A 105 -8.83 3.24 10.24
N CYS A 106 -9.92 2.47 10.28
CA CYS A 106 -9.89 1.01 10.26
C CYS A 106 -10.60 0.53 8.99
N HIS A 107 -9.84 0.04 8.01
CA HIS A 107 -10.38 -0.63 6.84
C HIS A 107 -10.48 -2.13 7.16
N ILE A 108 -11.68 -2.65 7.40
CA ILE A 108 -11.89 -4.04 7.83
C ILE A 108 -12.71 -4.78 6.77
N GLY A 109 -12.06 -5.67 6.02
CA GLY A 109 -12.68 -6.54 5.03
C GLY A 109 -11.87 -7.83 4.85
N ASN A 110 -11.89 -8.42 3.66
CA ASN A 110 -11.05 -9.59 3.36
C ASN A 110 -9.54 -9.27 3.51
N GLY A 111 -9.16 -8.03 3.17
CA GLY A 111 -7.95 -7.39 3.69
C GLY A 111 -8.30 -6.43 4.82
N ALA A 112 -7.44 -6.34 5.82
CA ALA A 112 -7.65 -5.46 6.95
C ALA A 112 -6.41 -4.60 7.25
N SER A 113 -6.61 -3.31 7.48
CA SER A 113 -5.53 -2.39 7.86
C SER A 113 -6.03 -1.24 8.74
N VAL A 114 -5.14 -0.73 9.58
CA VAL A 114 -5.36 0.46 10.40
C VAL A 114 -4.34 1.51 10.02
N THR A 115 -4.79 2.76 9.86
CA THR A 115 -3.93 3.89 9.50
C THR A 115 -4.13 5.04 10.48
N ALA A 116 -3.02 5.51 11.04
CA ALA A 116 -2.96 6.78 11.76
C ALA A 116 -2.81 7.92 10.76
N VAL A 117 -3.77 8.84 10.79
CA VAL A 117 -3.81 10.04 9.97
C VAL A 117 -3.59 11.24 10.88
N LEU A 118 -2.54 12.01 10.59
CA LEU A 118 -2.18 13.23 11.31
C LEU A 118 -2.26 14.39 10.33
N ASN A 119 -3.13 15.35 10.59
CA ASN A 119 -3.24 16.58 9.81
C ASN A 119 -3.36 16.27 8.30
N GLY A 120 -4.39 15.50 7.95
CA GLY A 120 -4.69 15.09 6.57
C GLY A 120 -3.74 14.06 5.94
N LYS A 121 -2.63 13.71 6.59
CA LYS A 121 -1.56 12.87 6.03
C LYS A 121 -1.45 11.53 6.73
N SER A 122 -1.15 10.47 5.98
CA SER A 122 -0.82 9.18 6.60
C SER A 122 0.49 9.32 7.38
N PHE A 123 0.40 9.06 8.68
CA PHE A 123 1.52 9.12 9.60
C PHE A 123 2.09 7.74 9.90
N ASP A 124 1.23 6.73 10.03
CA ASP A 124 1.62 5.33 10.09
C ASP A 124 0.47 4.43 9.61
N THR A 125 0.78 3.19 9.23
CA THR A 125 -0.20 2.18 8.85
C THR A 125 0.27 0.77 9.23
N SER A 126 -0.68 -0.14 9.41
CA SER A 126 -0.42 -1.49 9.87
C SER A 126 0.17 -2.40 8.79
N MET A 127 -0.15 -2.18 7.52
CA MET A 127 0.43 -2.96 6.43
C MET A 127 1.86 -2.52 6.14
N GLY A 128 2.70 -3.49 5.82
CA GLY A 128 4.15 -3.39 5.76
C GLY A 128 4.69 -3.18 4.34
N PHE A 129 5.78 -3.89 4.04
CA PHE A 129 6.34 -4.06 2.71
C PHE A 129 5.31 -4.63 1.73
N SER A 130 4.53 -5.60 2.19
CA SER A 130 3.43 -6.22 1.45
C SER A 130 2.11 -6.09 2.23
N PRO A 131 0.97 -6.42 1.59
CA PRO A 131 -0.32 -6.45 2.27
C PRO A 131 -0.47 -7.60 3.30
N LEU A 132 0.59 -8.31 3.64
CA LEU A 132 0.57 -9.41 4.62
C LEU A 132 0.62 -8.91 6.07
N ASP A 133 1.48 -7.93 6.35
CA ASP A 133 1.78 -7.47 7.70
C ASP A 133 0.59 -6.71 8.34
N GLY A 134 0.54 -6.69 9.66
CA GLY A 134 -0.48 -6.01 10.45
C GLY A 134 -1.57 -6.93 10.97
N LEU A 135 -2.82 -6.64 10.63
CA LEU A 135 -3.99 -7.34 11.18
C LEU A 135 -4.14 -8.76 10.62
N VAL A 136 -4.80 -9.63 11.40
CA VAL A 136 -5.38 -10.88 10.89
C VAL A 136 -6.46 -10.55 9.86
N MET A 137 -6.52 -11.30 8.76
CA MET A 137 -7.44 -11.06 7.65
C MET A 137 -8.13 -12.36 7.21
N GLY A 138 -8.89 -12.35 6.11
CA GLY A 138 -9.67 -13.52 5.69
C GLY A 138 -8.82 -14.77 5.44
N THR A 139 -7.72 -14.62 4.71
CA THR A 139 -6.80 -15.72 4.36
C THR A 139 -5.32 -15.39 4.57
N ARG A 140 -5.03 -14.25 5.25
CA ARG A 140 -3.68 -13.80 5.57
C ARG A 140 -3.51 -13.76 7.08
N CYS A 141 -2.35 -14.20 7.56
CA CYS A 141 -2.05 -14.31 8.98
C CYS A 141 -1.86 -12.95 9.67
N GLY A 142 -1.53 -11.89 8.95
CA GLY A 142 -1.12 -10.63 9.57
C GLY A 142 0.34 -10.67 10.01
N SER A 143 0.69 -9.90 11.03
CA SER A 143 2.01 -9.94 11.66
C SER A 143 2.24 -11.29 12.33
N VAL A 144 3.35 -11.93 11.96
CA VAL A 144 3.86 -13.18 12.55
C VAL A 144 5.37 -13.06 12.73
N ASP A 145 5.93 -13.84 13.66
CA ASP A 145 7.38 -13.95 13.80
C ASP A 145 7.97 -14.49 12.49
N ALA A 146 8.91 -13.75 11.89
CA ALA A 146 9.58 -14.15 10.65
C ALA A 146 10.29 -15.51 10.80
N SER A 147 10.79 -15.83 11.99
CA SER A 147 11.46 -17.10 12.31
C SER A 147 10.48 -18.27 12.32
N ALA A 148 9.20 -18.04 12.66
CA ALA A 148 8.18 -19.09 12.60
C ALA A 148 7.89 -19.49 11.15
N VAL A 149 7.88 -18.52 10.22
CA VAL A 149 7.68 -18.77 8.79
C VAL A 149 8.80 -19.64 8.23
N THR A 150 10.05 -19.30 8.52
CA THR A 150 11.21 -20.10 8.05
C THR A 150 11.24 -21.48 8.71
N TYR A 151 10.96 -21.56 10.02
CA TYR A 151 10.92 -22.83 10.74
C TYR A 151 9.89 -23.81 10.17
N ILE A 152 8.66 -23.35 9.90
CA ILE A 152 7.62 -24.19 9.29
C ILE A 152 8.04 -24.60 7.87
N GLY A 153 8.56 -23.65 7.08
CA GLY A 153 9.03 -23.93 5.72
C GLY A 153 10.11 -25.01 5.68
N GLU A 154 11.04 -25.02 6.62
CA GLU A 154 12.07 -26.06 6.75
C GLU A 154 11.53 -27.42 7.22
N LYS A 155 10.39 -27.45 7.92
CA LYS A 155 9.77 -28.70 8.40
C LYS A 155 8.84 -29.36 7.39
N GLU A 156 8.27 -28.56 6.48
CA GLU A 156 7.28 -28.98 5.48
C GLU A 156 7.85 -29.02 4.04
N ALA A 157 9.16 -28.77 3.87
CA ALA A 157 9.87 -28.87 2.59
C ALA A 157 10.52 -30.25 2.39
#